data_AF-A0A432EYS7-F1
#
_entry.id   AF-A0A432EYS7-F1
#
_cell.length_a   1.000
_cell.length_b   1.000
_cell.length_c   1.000
_cell.angle_alpha   90.00
_cell.angle_beta   90.00
_cell.angle_gamma   90.00
#
_symmetry.space_group_name_H-M   'P 1'
#
loop_
_entity.id
_entity.type
_entity.pdbx_description
1 polymer ?
#
loop_
_entity_poly.entity_id
_entity_poly.type
_entity_poly.pdbx_seq_one_letter_code
_entity_poly.pdbx_strand_id
1 'polypeptide(L)'
;MSALHPIQQKHHPSALPADPGKLDHINTYGSLPEYYIDRPFVCRLCGKREIWRAQDQKWYYEEAKGHTAALAVECHDCRKAKKLVGSEE
;
A
#
# COMPACT_ATOMS: atom_id res chain seq x y z
N MET A 1 -11.14 -11.88 -3.81
CA MET A 1 -9.97 -12.36 -3.05
C MET A 1 -10.26 -12.09 -1.59
N SER A 2 -10.54 -13.11 -0.80
CA SER A 2 -10.82 -12.93 0.63
C SER A 2 -9.57 -12.40 1.32
N ALA A 3 -9.70 -11.31 2.07
CA ALA A 3 -8.61 -10.83 2.90
C ALA A 3 -8.26 -11.91 3.93
N LEU A 4 -6.97 -12.13 4.19
CA LEU A 4 -6.51 -13.07 5.20
C LEU A 4 -7.04 -12.67 6.58
N HIS A 5 -7.34 -13.65 7.43
CA HIS A 5 -7.68 -13.38 8.84
C HIS A 5 -6.46 -12.78 9.58
N PRO A 6 -6.62 -11.89 10.59
CA PRO A 6 -5.50 -11.23 11.27
C PRO A 6 -4.38 -12.17 11.76
N ILE A 7 -4.74 -13.33 12.33
CA ILE A 7 -3.76 -14.35 12.75
C ILE A 7 -2.93 -14.88 11.58
N GLN A 8 -3.54 -15.02 10.40
CA GLN A 8 -2.86 -15.48 9.19
C GLN A 8 -1.98 -14.37 8.60
N GLN A 9 -2.41 -13.10 8.70
CA GLN A 9 -1.59 -11.96 8.29
C GLN A 9 -0.31 -11.89 9.12
N LYS A 10 -0.41 -12.03 10.46
CA LYS A 10 0.75 -12.00 11.36
C LYS A 10 1.83 -13.03 11.03
N HIS A 11 1.43 -14.23 10.61
CA HIS A 11 2.37 -15.32 10.29
C HIS A 11 2.75 -15.38 8.80
N HIS A 12 2.29 -14.43 7.97
CA HIS A 12 2.63 -14.40 6.56
C HIS A 12 4.12 -14.04 6.37
N PRO A 13 4.86 -14.68 5.45
CA PRO A 13 6.29 -14.44 5.28
C PRO A 13 6.63 -12.99 4.87
N SER A 14 5.70 -12.28 4.23
CA SER A 14 5.85 -10.87 3.86
C SER A 14 5.24 -9.90 4.89
N ALA A 15 4.80 -10.38 6.05
CA ALA A 15 4.09 -9.56 7.03
C ALA A 15 5.02 -8.50 7.61
N LEU A 16 4.56 -7.26 7.66
CA LEU A 16 5.28 -6.15 8.27
C LEU A 16 4.37 -5.46 9.29
N PRO A 17 4.76 -5.37 10.58
CA PRO A 17 3.91 -4.76 11.60
C PRO A 17 3.68 -3.27 11.31
N ALA A 18 2.45 -2.83 11.53
CA ALA A 18 2.11 -1.41 11.52
C ALA A 18 2.60 -0.72 12.80
N ASP A 19 2.87 0.58 12.70
CA ASP A 19 3.12 1.45 13.86
C ASP A 19 1.85 2.24 14.16
N PRO A 20 1.08 1.89 15.21
CA PRO A 20 -0.16 2.58 15.54
C PRO A 20 0.03 4.08 15.82
N GLY A 21 1.19 4.47 16.35
CA GLY A 21 1.50 5.87 16.64
C GLY A 21 1.64 6.73 15.39
N LYS A 22 1.96 6.12 14.24
CA LYS A 22 2.04 6.83 12.95
C LYS A 22 0.73 6.89 12.19
N LEU A 23 -0.29 6.18 12.67
CA LEU A 23 -1.61 6.07 12.04
C LEU A 23 -2.67 6.98 12.69
N ASP A 24 -2.29 7.82 13.64
CA ASP A 24 -3.14 8.79 14.32
C ASP A 24 -3.93 9.74 13.39
N HIS A 25 -3.32 10.10 12.26
CA HIS A 25 -3.93 10.92 11.20
C HIS A 25 -5.11 10.24 10.49
N ILE A 26 -5.27 8.93 10.66
CA ILE A 26 -6.33 8.16 10.01
C ILE A 26 -7.55 8.17 10.92
N ASN A 27 -8.53 8.99 10.54
CA ASN A 27 -9.86 8.90 11.11
C ASN A 27 -10.71 7.92 10.29
N THR A 28 -10.95 6.73 10.83
CA THR A 28 -11.78 5.70 10.20
C THR A 28 -12.73 5.09 11.23
N TYR A 29 -13.93 4.72 10.79
CA TYR A 29 -14.90 3.96 11.61
C TYR A 29 -14.50 2.49 11.79
N GLY A 30 -13.47 2.02 11.09
CA GLY A 30 -12.96 0.65 11.17
C GLY A 30 -11.69 0.51 12.03
N SER A 31 -11.14 -0.70 12.06
CA SER A 31 -9.84 -0.96 12.70
C SER A 31 -8.69 -0.46 11.82
N LEU A 32 -7.69 0.15 12.45
CA LEU A 32 -6.40 0.40 11.81
C LEU A 32 -5.70 -0.92 11.47
N PRO A 33 -4.87 -0.96 10.41
CA PRO A 33 -4.12 -2.16 10.07
C PRO A 33 -3.13 -2.50 11.20
N GLU A 34 -3.09 -3.77 11.61
CA GLU A 34 -2.06 -4.28 12.52
C GLU A 34 -0.80 -4.73 11.75
N TYR A 35 -0.97 -5.21 10.51
CA TYR A 35 0.11 -5.67 9.64
C TYR A 35 -0.16 -5.26 8.19
N TYR A 36 0.91 -5.06 7.43
CA TYR A 36 0.89 -4.98 5.98
C TYR A 36 1.37 -6.31 5.40
N ILE A 37 0.81 -6.70 4.26
CA ILE A 37 1.16 -7.92 3.53
C ILE A 37 1.32 -7.58 2.05
N ASP A 38 2.17 -8.30 1.33
CA ASP A 38 2.36 -8.09 -0.11
C ASP A 38 1.03 -8.30 -0.84
N ARG A 39 0.63 -7.30 -1.65
CA ARG A 39 -0.64 -7.32 -2.38
C ARG A 39 -0.39 -7.28 -3.89
N PRO A 40 -0.72 -8.33 -4.64
CA PRO A 40 -0.65 -8.26 -6.09
C PRO A 40 -1.70 -7.28 -6.63
N PHE A 41 -1.35 -6.53 -7.66
CA PHE A 41 -2.26 -5.65 -8.38
C PHE A 41 -1.92 -5.64 -9.88
N VAL A 42 -2.88 -5.17 -10.68
CA VAL A 42 -2.70 -4.96 -12.11
C VAL A 42 -2.62 -3.45 -12.36
N CYS A 43 -1.56 -3.01 -13.01
CA CYS A 43 -1.41 -1.61 -13.40
C CYS A 43 -2.53 -1.21 -14.36
N ARG A 44 -3.30 -0.17 -14.00
CA ARG A 44 -4.41 0.33 -14.83
C ARG A 44 -3.98 0.96 -16.15
N LEU A 45 -2.70 1.34 -16.28
CA LEU A 45 -2.19 2.03 -17.47
C LEU A 45 -1.57 1.06 -18.48
N CYS A 46 -0.71 0.15 -18.03
CA CYS A 46 0.02 -0.77 -18.91
C CYS A 46 -0.38 -2.23 -18.77
N GLY A 47 -1.28 -2.58 -17.85
CA GLY A 47 -1.73 -3.96 -17.62
C GLY A 47 -0.71 -4.88 -16.92
N LYS A 48 0.50 -4.39 -16.60
CA LYS A 48 1.54 -5.17 -15.90
C LYS A 48 1.05 -5.62 -14.52
N ARG A 49 1.26 -6.89 -14.19
CA ARG A 49 1.10 -7.42 -12.83
C ARG A 49 2.31 -7.03 -11.99
N GLU A 50 2.05 -6.44 -10.82
CA GLU A 50 3.09 -6.02 -9.87
C GLU A 50 2.61 -6.30 -8.45
N ILE A 51 3.55 -6.33 -7.50
CA ILE A 51 3.25 -6.51 -6.08
C ILE A 51 3.42 -5.16 -5.40
N TRP A 52 2.38 -4.70 -4.72
CA TRP A 52 2.50 -3.61 -3.75
C TRP A 52 3.09 -4.20 -2.48
N ARG A 53 4.38 -3.95 -2.25
CA ARG A 53 5.11 -4.57 -1.15
C ARG A 53 4.59 -4.06 0.19
N ALA A 54 4.65 -4.89 1.22
CA ALA A 54 4.29 -4.51 2.59
C ALA A 54 5.09 -3.28 3.06
N GLN A 55 6.35 -3.16 2.64
CA GLN A 55 7.21 -2.00 2.95
C GLN A 55 6.72 -0.70 2.27
N ASP A 56 6.30 -0.77 1.02
CA ASP A 56 5.76 0.39 0.29
C ASP A 56 4.41 0.82 0.86
N GLN A 57 3.58 -0.14 1.29
CA GLN A 57 2.33 0.12 2.00
C GLN A 57 2.62 0.85 3.32
N LYS A 58 3.53 0.33 4.13
CA LYS A 58 3.92 0.95 5.41
C LYS A 58 4.35 2.39 5.22
N TRP A 59 5.28 2.64 4.29
CA TRP A 59 5.72 4.00 3.98
C TRP A 59 4.55 4.90 3.53
N TYR A 60 3.68 4.40 2.65
CA TYR A 60 2.56 5.19 2.12
C TYR A 60 1.58 5.63 3.21
N TYR A 61 1.18 4.71 4.09
CA TYR A 61 0.24 5.04 5.15
C TYR A 61 0.90 5.79 6.30
N GLU A 62 2.09 5.39 6.73
CA GLU A 62 2.69 5.93 7.96
C GLU A 62 3.50 7.20 7.74
N GLU A 63 4.21 7.33 6.61
CA GLU A 63 5.11 8.47 6.34
C GLU A 63 4.47 9.46 5.38
N ALA A 64 3.92 8.97 4.25
CA ALA A 64 3.27 9.82 3.27
C ALA A 64 1.85 10.24 3.66
N LYS A 65 1.34 9.72 4.79
CA LYS A 65 0.02 10.02 5.36
C LYS A 65 -1.13 9.80 4.37
N GLY A 66 -0.97 8.75 3.55
CA GLY A 66 -1.93 8.40 2.52
C GLY A 66 -3.27 7.92 3.09
N HIS A 67 -4.33 8.08 2.30
CA HIS A 67 -5.67 7.67 2.71
C HIS A 67 -5.75 6.14 2.87
N THR A 68 -6.35 5.63 3.95
CA THR A 68 -6.38 4.19 4.27
C THR A 68 -7.06 3.30 3.25
N ALA A 69 -8.12 3.80 2.62
CA ALA A 69 -8.80 3.05 1.56
C ALA A 69 -8.01 3.01 0.23
N ALA A 70 -6.89 3.72 0.11
CA ALA A 70 -6.12 3.73 -1.13
C ALA A 70 -5.41 2.39 -1.36
N LEU A 71 -5.33 2.00 -2.64
CA LEU A 71 -4.62 0.81 -3.11
C LEU A 71 -3.66 1.20 -4.24
N ALA A 72 -2.60 0.42 -4.44
CA ALA A 72 -1.76 0.57 -5.62
C ALA A 72 -2.53 0.22 -6.90
N VAL A 73 -2.58 1.17 -7.83
CA VAL A 73 -3.27 1.04 -9.13
C VAL A 73 -2.37 1.29 -10.34
N GLU A 74 -1.16 1.80 -10.12
CA GLU A 74 -0.17 2.09 -11.16
C GLU A 74 1.15 1.46 -10.78
N CYS A 75 1.84 0.80 -11.72
CA CYS A 75 3.14 0.21 -11.44
C CYS A 75 4.23 1.26 -11.23
N HIS A 76 5.34 0.85 -10.62
CA HIS A 76 6.50 1.71 -10.40
C HIS A 76 6.97 2.42 -11.68
N ASP A 77 7.06 1.69 -12.79
CA ASP A 77 7.51 2.21 -14.08
C ASP A 77 6.59 3.33 -14.60
N CYS A 78 5.27 3.11 -14.53
CA CYS A 78 4.27 4.10 -14.93
C CYS A 78 4.26 5.33 -14.00
N ARG A 79 4.40 5.14 -12.68
CA ARG A 79 4.50 6.27 -11.74
C ARG A 79 5.76 7.09 -12.00
N LYS A 80 6.89 6.45 -12.32
CA LYS A 80 8.14 7.15 -12.66
C LYS A 80 8.01 7.92 -13.97
N ALA A 81 7.44 7.32 -15.01
CA ALA A 81 7.19 8.00 -16.28
C ALA A 81 6.33 9.26 -16.11
N LYS A 82 5.26 9.19 -15.31
CA LYS A 82 4.42 10.36 -15.00
C LYS A 82 5.17 11.50 -14.31
N LYS A 83 6.05 11.18 -13.36
CA LYS A 83 6.84 12.21 -12.66
C LYS A 83 7.78 12.94 -13.60
N LEU A 84 8.33 12.26 -14.61
CA LEU A 84 9.19 12.88 -15.61
C LEU A 84 8.41 13.84 -16.51
N VAL A 85 7.20 13.44 -16.92
CA VAL A 85 6.33 14.27 -17.77
C VAL A 85 5.78 15.49 -17.01
N GLY A 86 5.45 15.36 -15.73
CA GLY A 86 4.92 16.46 -14.92
C GLY A 86 5.96 17.42 -14.33
N SER A 87 7.23 17.31 -14.72
CA SER A 87 8.32 18.24 -14.31
C SER A 87 8.73 19.23 -15.40
N GLU A 88 7.99 19.26 -16.52
CA GLU A 88 8.23 20.14 -17.67
C GLU A 88 7.18 21.26 -17.80
N GLU A 89 6.43 21.53 -16.73
CA GLU A 89 5.38 22.59 -16.64
C GLU A 89 5.72 23.66 -15.61
#